data_AF-A0A964QDJ5-F1
#
_entry.id   AF-A0A964QDJ5-F1
#
_cell.length_a   1.000
_cell.length_b   1.000
_cell.length_c   1.000
_cell.angle_alpha   90.00
_cell.angle_beta   90.00
_cell.angle_gamma   90.00
#
_symmetry.space_group_name_H-M   'P 1'
#
loop_
_entity.id
_entity.type
_entity.pdbx_description
1 polymer ?
#
loop_
_entity_poly.entity_id
_entity_poly.type
_entity_poly.pdbx_seq_one_letter_code
_entity_poly.pdbx_strand_id
1 'polypeptide(L)'
;MKTLTRALLALSLTALFAAPPAAAQWSQVHEQFYLPATHNWQFRENYRVADRLFNAFDYGHAILYEVLYDDPDAPVSKLEEDEYRFITQKLLVKPPRVPLEEAAIEVAYAKLAPEAKAMFEWVHILHRQIYDILAMEELSDQAKDDAVAEVVRYYKTRPDLAFSSEPKTMELMEGQYYSTVFRTRYPKFNGLIWAYHWLQVGLYEPLLVGGSLDERQTGITATVARFWQMIERAPLNMPRIMPMTAAVAPTFAARYPEAAIVFDNLHSMHDVVSDILVSTEVPRDRKRAEILIAAERFRDRTSFVTTEAGWREMAGMMGLNNMGGPAVGFLPEFPTPTVERGAVLAGMDHGGMAGMSGGGAGDMPGMAPPAGVDAHAGMPEMDMPVQPAMSMEEMMAVYERMMADPVIRERIATDTVLRGMMRMMPGAGNSPNAGHDMPMAHEDAAARAAMEFVTLLLSDPAVEDRIRADPELHRLWSDHAVQSCLKTMRALEAAGRPLPPTCPAVGAAPRDGR
;
A
#
# COMPACT_ATOMS: atom_id res chain seq x y z
N MET A 1 -37.41 63.10 -9.22
CA MET A 1 -36.20 62.27 -8.99
C MET A 1 -36.24 61.53 -7.64
N LYS A 2 -37.33 60.81 -7.32
CA LYS A 2 -37.48 60.07 -6.03
C LYS A 2 -38.03 58.65 -6.19
N THR A 3 -37.98 58.11 -7.41
CA THR A 3 -38.56 56.79 -7.73
C THR A 3 -37.57 55.81 -8.37
N LEU A 4 -36.32 56.22 -8.67
CA LEU A 4 -35.29 55.31 -9.20
C LEU A 4 -34.36 54.72 -8.14
N THR A 5 -34.29 55.28 -6.93
CA THR A 5 -33.32 54.84 -5.90
C THR A 5 -33.80 53.64 -5.06
N ARG A 6 -35.07 53.23 -5.17
CA ARG A 6 -35.61 52.08 -4.42
C ARG A 6 -35.56 50.76 -5.17
N ALA A 7 -35.32 50.77 -6.49
CA ALA A 7 -35.22 49.55 -7.29
C ALA A 7 -33.82 48.89 -7.22
N LEU A 8 -32.78 49.66 -6.89
CA LEU A 8 -31.39 49.15 -6.82
C LEU A 8 -31.01 48.50 -5.48
N LEU A 9 -31.75 48.77 -4.41
CA LEU A 9 -31.54 48.14 -3.09
C LEU A 9 -32.29 46.81 -2.90
N ALA A 10 -33.28 46.52 -3.76
CA ALA A 10 -34.02 45.26 -3.72
C ALA A 10 -33.36 44.13 -4.55
N LEU A 11 -32.45 44.47 -5.46
CA LEU A 11 -31.67 43.49 -6.24
C LEU A 11 -30.33 43.11 -5.62
N SER A 12 -29.86 43.84 -4.61
CA SER A 12 -28.59 43.56 -3.93
C SER A 12 -28.74 42.69 -2.67
N LEU A 13 -29.97 42.39 -2.23
CA LEU A 13 -30.21 41.49 -1.08
C LEU A 13 -30.52 40.03 -1.45
N THR A 14 -30.73 39.71 -2.74
CA THR A 14 -31.01 38.33 -3.19
C THR A 14 -29.75 37.57 -3.64
N ALA A 15 -28.58 38.21 -3.69
CA ALA A 15 -27.33 37.58 -4.11
C ALA A 15 -26.48 37.01 -2.95
N LEU A 16 -26.95 37.10 -1.69
CA LEU A 16 -26.17 36.74 -0.49
C LEU A 16 -26.52 35.38 0.14
N PHE A 17 -27.42 34.59 -0.47
CA PHE A 17 -27.82 33.27 0.07
C PHE A 17 -27.88 32.15 -0.97
N ALA A 18 -27.21 32.29 -2.11
CA ALA A 18 -26.90 31.12 -2.94
C ALA A 18 -25.62 30.46 -2.41
N ALA A 19 -25.69 29.91 -1.20
CA ALA A 19 -24.77 28.82 -0.88
C ALA A 19 -25.01 27.75 -1.97
N PRO A 20 -23.97 27.26 -2.66
CA PRO A 20 -24.17 26.11 -3.54
C PRO A 20 -24.88 25.05 -2.70
N PRO A 21 -25.92 24.37 -3.23
CA PRO A 21 -26.48 23.25 -2.51
C PRO A 21 -25.30 22.35 -2.17
N ALA A 22 -25.04 22.11 -0.88
CA ALA A 22 -24.10 21.09 -0.47
C ALA A 22 -24.53 19.88 -1.29
N ALA A 23 -23.70 19.47 -2.25
CA ALA A 23 -24.04 18.37 -3.14
C ALA A 23 -24.26 17.20 -2.19
N ALA A 24 -25.53 16.84 -1.97
CA ALA A 24 -25.88 15.74 -1.12
C ALA A 24 -25.22 14.53 -1.78
N GLN A 25 -24.14 14.06 -1.18
CA GLN A 25 -23.39 12.93 -1.69
C GLN A 25 -24.22 11.72 -1.32
N TRP A 26 -25.12 11.33 -2.22
CA TRP A 26 -25.92 10.13 -2.07
C TRP A 26 -24.97 8.93 -2.06
N SER A 27 -24.72 8.35 -0.89
CA SER A 27 -24.04 7.06 -0.78
C SER A 27 -25.07 5.94 -0.92
N GLN A 28 -24.76 4.91 -1.70
CA GLN A 28 -25.60 3.73 -1.75
C GLN A 28 -25.44 2.93 -0.44
N VAL A 29 -26.54 2.42 0.09
CA VAL A 29 -26.49 1.43 1.17
C VAL A 29 -26.16 0.09 0.52
N HIS A 30 -25.03 -0.49 0.91
CA HIS A 30 -24.60 -1.79 0.41
C HIS A 30 -25.09 -2.88 1.36
N GLU A 31 -26.33 -3.35 1.20
CA GLU A 31 -26.73 -4.59 1.86
C GLU A 31 -25.99 -5.78 1.22
N GLN A 32 -25.43 -6.63 2.08
CA GLN A 32 -24.61 -7.77 1.70
C GLN A 32 -25.10 -8.98 2.49
N PHE A 33 -25.22 -10.12 1.83
CA PHE A 33 -25.56 -11.37 2.48
C PHE A 33 -24.61 -12.45 2.00
N TYR A 34 -24.19 -13.34 2.90
CA TYR A 34 -23.38 -14.49 2.54
C TYR A 34 -24.18 -15.42 1.62
N LEU A 35 -23.50 -16.22 0.80
CA LEU A 35 -24.18 -17.28 0.03
C LEU A 35 -24.71 -18.35 0.99
N PRO A 36 -26.04 -18.56 1.12
CA PRO A 36 -26.57 -19.53 2.06
C PRO A 36 -26.22 -20.96 1.64
N ALA A 37 -25.64 -21.72 2.55
CA ALA A 37 -25.25 -23.11 2.34
C ALA A 37 -25.16 -23.88 3.66
N THR A 38 -25.17 -25.21 3.59
CA THR A 38 -25.12 -26.09 4.76
C THR A 38 -23.81 -26.03 5.52
N HIS A 39 -22.72 -25.62 4.86
CA HIS A 39 -21.41 -25.45 5.47
C HIS A 39 -21.29 -24.15 6.28
N ASN A 40 -22.23 -23.20 6.16
CA ASN A 40 -22.12 -21.96 6.93
C ASN A 40 -22.03 -22.25 8.44
N TRP A 41 -21.15 -21.53 9.11
CA TRP A 41 -20.84 -21.62 10.53
C TRP A 41 -20.02 -22.84 10.97
N GLN A 42 -19.62 -23.73 10.06
CA GLN A 42 -18.80 -24.91 10.41
C GLN A 42 -17.46 -24.52 11.05
N PHE A 43 -16.82 -23.44 10.60
CA PHE A 43 -15.57 -22.99 11.23
C PHE A 43 -15.79 -22.52 12.66
N ARG A 44 -16.88 -21.78 12.90
CA ARG A 44 -17.28 -21.38 14.25
C ARG A 44 -17.57 -22.59 15.12
N GLU A 45 -18.24 -23.61 14.61
CA GLU A 45 -18.60 -24.79 15.39
C GLU A 45 -17.36 -25.58 15.81
N ASN A 46 -16.43 -25.80 14.87
CA ASN A 46 -15.27 -26.67 15.03
C ASN A 46 -14.03 -25.96 15.61
N TYR A 47 -13.87 -24.65 15.37
CA TYR A 47 -12.67 -23.87 15.71
C TYR A 47 -12.99 -22.55 16.43
N ARG A 48 -13.87 -22.61 17.45
CA ARG A 48 -14.43 -21.46 18.19
C ARG A 48 -13.43 -20.41 18.66
N VAL A 49 -12.23 -20.81 19.09
CA VAL A 49 -11.22 -19.87 19.59
C VAL A 49 -10.69 -19.01 18.45
N ALA A 50 -10.39 -19.63 17.31
CA ALA A 50 -9.92 -18.93 16.12
C ALA A 50 -11.03 -18.05 15.50
N ASP A 51 -12.26 -18.57 15.34
CA ASP A 51 -13.40 -17.80 14.80
C ASP A 51 -13.64 -16.50 15.57
N ARG A 52 -13.56 -16.54 16.91
CA ARG A 52 -13.80 -15.36 17.73
C ARG A 52 -12.72 -14.30 17.58
N LEU A 53 -11.47 -14.68 17.31
CA LEU A 53 -10.39 -13.71 17.09
C LEU A 53 -10.71 -12.82 15.88
N PHE A 54 -11.34 -13.35 14.83
CA PHE A 54 -11.79 -12.52 13.69
C PHE A 54 -12.71 -11.38 14.13
N ASN A 55 -13.68 -11.65 15.02
CA ASN A 55 -14.57 -10.59 15.53
C ASN A 55 -13.83 -9.51 16.33
N ALA A 56 -12.67 -9.84 16.93
CA ALA A 56 -11.83 -8.87 17.61
C ALA A 56 -10.87 -8.14 16.66
N PHE A 57 -10.49 -8.76 15.54
CA PHE A 57 -9.71 -8.12 14.49
C PHE A 57 -10.54 -7.06 13.76
N ASP A 58 -11.80 -7.37 13.46
CA ASP A 58 -12.77 -6.42 12.89
C ASP A 58 -12.86 -5.13 13.75
N TYR A 59 -12.92 -5.28 15.09
CA TYR A 59 -12.83 -4.12 16.00
C TYR A 59 -11.51 -3.35 15.85
N GLY A 60 -10.38 -4.07 15.74
CA GLY A 60 -9.05 -3.47 15.63
C GLY A 60 -8.90 -2.61 14.38
N HIS A 61 -9.45 -3.05 13.25
CA HIS A 61 -9.53 -2.25 12.03
C HIS A 61 -10.47 -1.05 12.19
N ALA A 62 -11.67 -1.28 12.71
CA ALA A 62 -12.65 -0.21 12.91
C ALA A 62 -12.13 0.91 13.83
N ILE A 63 -11.57 0.57 15.01
CA ILE A 63 -11.05 1.59 15.93
C ILE A 63 -9.83 2.32 15.37
N LEU A 64 -9.01 1.65 14.55
CA LEU A 64 -7.91 2.30 13.84
C LEU A 64 -8.44 3.39 12.92
N TYR A 65 -9.40 3.09 12.05
CA TYR A 65 -9.95 4.07 11.12
C TYR A 65 -10.71 5.19 11.81
N GLU A 66 -11.44 4.88 12.88
CA GLU A 66 -12.12 5.90 13.68
C GLU A 66 -11.12 6.88 14.28
N VAL A 67 -10.09 6.39 14.97
CA VAL A 67 -9.10 7.26 15.62
C VAL A 67 -8.35 8.09 14.60
N LEU A 68 -7.90 7.48 13.50
CA LEU A 68 -7.12 8.18 12.48
C LEU A 68 -7.91 9.30 11.79
N TYR A 69 -9.23 9.16 11.67
CA TYR A 69 -10.06 10.16 11.00
C TYR A 69 -10.75 11.14 11.95
N ASP A 70 -11.29 10.69 13.08
CA ASP A 70 -12.01 11.53 14.04
C ASP A 70 -11.07 12.39 14.89
N ASP A 71 -9.88 11.85 15.23
CA ASP A 71 -8.87 12.53 16.04
C ASP A 71 -7.48 12.52 15.37
N PRO A 72 -7.30 13.24 14.24
CA PRO A 72 -6.06 13.20 13.45
C PRO A 72 -4.83 13.78 14.21
N ASP A 73 -5.09 14.60 15.23
CA ASP A 73 -4.08 15.22 16.08
C ASP A 73 -3.83 14.43 17.37
N ALA A 74 -4.46 13.25 17.52
CA ALA A 74 -4.25 12.37 18.65
C ALA A 74 -2.75 12.11 18.87
N PRO A 75 -2.30 12.09 20.14
CA PRO A 75 -0.93 11.71 20.43
C PRO A 75 -0.70 10.27 19.99
N VAL A 76 0.54 9.96 19.56
CA VAL A 76 0.93 8.60 19.11
C VAL A 76 0.54 7.53 20.14
N SER A 77 0.63 7.84 21.43
CA SER A 77 0.25 6.96 22.54
C SER A 77 -1.22 6.51 22.51
N LYS A 78 -2.13 7.24 21.88
CA LYS A 78 -3.53 6.84 21.75
C LYS A 78 -3.66 5.49 21.05
N LEU A 79 -3.04 5.34 19.88
CA LEU A 79 -3.00 4.05 19.17
C LEU A 79 -1.93 3.14 19.77
N GLU A 80 -0.69 3.62 19.86
CA GLU A 80 0.46 2.80 20.23
C GLU A 80 0.37 2.27 21.66
N GLU A 81 -0.29 2.92 22.61
CA GLU A 81 -0.34 2.45 23.99
C GLU A 81 -1.75 2.12 24.46
N ASP A 82 -2.69 3.05 24.35
CA ASP A 82 -4.01 2.90 24.96
C ASP A 82 -4.86 1.87 24.22
N GLU A 83 -5.11 2.09 22.93
CA GLU A 83 -5.88 1.16 22.11
C GLU A 83 -5.15 -0.18 21.96
N TYR A 84 -3.83 -0.13 21.71
CA TYR A 84 -3.02 -1.34 21.66
C TYR A 84 -3.19 -2.22 22.90
N ARG A 85 -3.11 -1.62 24.11
CA ARG A 85 -3.25 -2.33 25.38
C ARG A 85 -4.67 -2.84 25.59
N PHE A 86 -5.68 -2.03 25.27
CA PHE A 86 -7.07 -2.46 25.35
C PHE A 86 -7.30 -3.70 24.48
N ILE A 87 -6.86 -3.64 23.22
CA ILE A 87 -7.04 -4.71 22.25
C ILE A 87 -6.32 -5.97 22.71
N THR A 88 -5.02 -5.88 22.99
CA THR A 88 -4.19 -7.06 23.27
C THR A 88 -4.43 -7.67 24.65
N GLN A 89 -4.78 -6.87 25.66
CA GLN A 89 -4.91 -7.34 27.05
C GLN A 89 -6.36 -7.56 27.48
N LYS A 90 -7.35 -7.03 26.75
CA LYS A 90 -8.77 -7.19 27.09
C LYS A 90 -9.57 -7.82 25.95
N LEU A 91 -9.54 -7.21 24.77
CA LEU A 91 -10.40 -7.64 23.67
C LEU A 91 -10.01 -9.01 23.13
N LEU A 92 -8.74 -9.21 22.74
CA LEU A 92 -8.24 -10.48 22.20
C LEU A 92 -8.28 -11.61 23.24
N VAL A 93 -8.17 -11.28 24.54
CA VAL A 93 -8.27 -12.24 25.64
C VAL A 93 -9.71 -12.75 25.80
N LYS A 94 -10.70 -11.89 25.56
CA LYS A 94 -12.12 -12.21 25.64
C LYS A 94 -12.87 -11.69 24.42
N PRO A 95 -12.65 -12.30 23.24
CA PRO A 95 -13.18 -11.79 21.99
C PRO A 95 -14.70 -11.95 21.92
N PRO A 96 -15.39 -11.08 21.15
CA PRO A 96 -16.82 -11.19 20.91
C PRO A 96 -17.21 -12.56 20.37
N ARG A 97 -18.36 -13.07 20.82
CA ARG A 97 -18.88 -14.38 20.36
C ARG A 97 -19.56 -14.32 18.98
N VAL A 98 -19.95 -13.13 18.57
CA VAL A 98 -20.63 -12.84 17.31
C VAL A 98 -19.89 -11.71 16.61
N PRO A 99 -19.99 -11.61 15.27
CA PRO A 99 -19.45 -10.50 14.52
C PRO A 99 -19.99 -9.17 15.06
N LEU A 100 -19.15 -8.15 15.03
CA LEU A 100 -19.52 -6.80 15.44
C LEU A 100 -20.08 -6.05 14.23
N GLU A 101 -20.98 -5.10 14.48
CA GLU A 101 -21.32 -4.09 13.47
C GLU A 101 -20.19 -3.05 13.47
N GLU A 102 -19.26 -3.13 12.51
CA GLU A 102 -18.10 -2.25 12.45
C GLU A 102 -18.52 -0.78 12.33
N ALA A 103 -19.60 -0.45 11.59
CA ALA A 103 -20.07 0.93 11.46
C ALA A 103 -20.56 1.55 12.79
N ALA A 104 -20.79 0.74 13.82
CA ALA A 104 -21.12 1.21 15.16
C ALA A 104 -19.86 1.60 15.99
N ILE A 105 -18.67 1.23 15.52
CA ILE A 105 -17.36 1.55 16.11
C ILE A 105 -16.69 2.64 15.27
N GLU A 106 -16.62 2.46 13.95
CA GLU A 106 -16.01 3.39 12.99
C GLU A 106 -17.00 4.36 12.36
N VAL A 107 -17.74 5.08 13.21
CA VAL A 107 -18.85 5.94 12.79
C VAL A 107 -18.39 7.05 11.85
N ALA A 108 -17.26 7.70 12.12
CA ALA A 108 -16.74 8.80 11.32
C ALA A 108 -16.19 8.29 9.98
N TYR A 109 -15.46 7.17 9.99
CA TYR A 109 -14.93 6.56 8.76
C TYR A 109 -16.03 5.99 7.88
N ALA A 110 -17.02 5.29 8.44
CA ALA A 110 -18.16 4.76 7.68
C ALA A 110 -18.98 5.86 6.99
N LYS A 111 -19.00 7.09 7.55
CA LYS A 111 -19.59 8.27 6.89
C LYS A 111 -18.68 8.84 5.81
N LEU A 112 -17.37 8.77 5.99
CA LEU A 112 -16.38 9.28 5.04
C LEU A 112 -16.39 8.45 3.75
N ALA A 113 -16.23 7.13 3.87
CA ALA A 113 -16.01 6.22 2.73
C ALA A 113 -16.82 4.92 2.87
N PRO A 114 -18.17 4.98 2.84
CA PRO A 114 -19.01 3.80 2.96
C PRO A 114 -18.76 2.75 1.87
N GLU A 115 -18.29 3.17 0.69
CA GLU A 115 -17.95 2.27 -0.41
C GLU A 115 -16.74 1.39 -0.06
N ALA A 116 -15.67 1.98 0.45
CA ALA A 116 -14.46 1.24 0.85
C ALA A 116 -14.73 0.31 2.03
N LYS A 117 -15.54 0.75 3.00
CA LYS A 117 -16.03 -0.10 4.09
C LYS A 117 -16.77 -1.33 3.53
N ALA A 118 -17.73 -1.13 2.64
CA ALA A 118 -18.50 -2.22 2.05
C ALA A 118 -17.64 -3.21 1.26
N MET A 119 -16.54 -2.74 0.64
CA MET A 119 -15.56 -3.64 0.01
C MET A 119 -14.88 -4.55 1.04
N PHE A 120 -14.44 -4.01 2.19
CA PHE A 120 -13.83 -4.79 3.26
C PHE A 120 -14.79 -5.84 3.81
N GLU A 121 -16.01 -5.45 4.13
CA GLU A 121 -17.05 -6.36 4.62
C GLU A 121 -17.33 -7.49 3.62
N TRP A 122 -17.35 -7.18 2.32
CA TRP A 122 -17.64 -8.16 1.29
C TRP A 122 -16.55 -9.25 1.18
N VAL A 123 -15.27 -8.89 1.32
CA VAL A 123 -14.18 -9.89 1.37
C VAL A 123 -14.13 -10.59 2.72
N HIS A 124 -14.45 -9.93 3.84
CA HIS A 124 -14.55 -10.58 5.14
C HIS A 124 -15.62 -11.69 5.14
N ILE A 125 -16.74 -11.48 4.43
CA ILE A 125 -17.73 -12.54 4.18
C ILE A 125 -17.08 -13.69 3.39
N LEU A 126 -16.36 -13.42 2.29
CA LEU A 126 -15.67 -14.45 1.51
C LEU A 126 -14.69 -15.25 2.37
N HIS A 127 -13.85 -14.59 3.17
CA HIS A 127 -12.92 -15.23 4.12
C HIS A 127 -13.66 -16.24 5.00
N ARG A 128 -14.73 -15.79 5.67
CA ARG A 128 -15.54 -16.62 6.59
C ARG A 128 -16.20 -17.78 5.87
N GLN A 129 -16.73 -17.59 4.66
CA GLN A 129 -17.35 -18.67 3.89
C GLN A 129 -16.34 -19.75 3.46
N ILE A 130 -15.13 -19.36 3.06
CA ILE A 130 -14.07 -20.33 2.71
C ILE A 130 -13.63 -21.09 3.96
N TYR A 131 -13.50 -20.44 5.12
CA TYR A 131 -13.24 -21.12 6.39
C TYR A 131 -14.29 -22.18 6.71
N ASP A 132 -15.56 -21.81 6.57
CA ASP A 132 -16.70 -22.69 6.77
C ASP A 132 -16.66 -23.92 5.86
N ILE A 133 -16.34 -23.75 4.58
CA ILE A 133 -16.21 -24.87 3.62
C ILE A 133 -15.08 -25.81 4.04
N LEU A 134 -13.90 -25.26 4.33
CA LEU A 134 -12.72 -26.06 4.64
C LEU A 134 -12.84 -26.78 5.99
N ALA A 135 -13.59 -26.21 6.93
CA ALA A 135 -13.88 -26.79 8.24
C ALA A 135 -14.98 -27.86 8.24
N MET A 136 -15.71 -28.04 7.14
CA MET A 136 -16.74 -29.08 7.03
C MET A 136 -16.07 -30.43 6.75
N GLU A 137 -16.11 -31.33 7.72
CA GLU A 137 -15.43 -32.63 7.68
C GLU A 137 -16.11 -33.62 6.73
N GLU A 138 -17.42 -33.48 6.54
CA GLU A 138 -18.22 -34.37 5.71
C GLU A 138 -18.03 -34.12 4.21
N LEU A 139 -17.45 -32.98 3.83
CA LEU A 139 -17.16 -32.67 2.43
C LEU A 139 -15.88 -33.38 1.98
N SER A 140 -15.97 -34.07 0.85
CA SER A 140 -14.77 -34.53 0.12
C SER A 140 -13.96 -33.34 -0.39
N ASP A 141 -12.69 -33.56 -0.68
CA ASP A 141 -11.81 -32.55 -1.27
C ASP A 141 -12.41 -31.90 -2.51
N GLN A 142 -12.97 -32.69 -3.43
CA GLN A 142 -13.60 -32.17 -4.63
C GLN A 142 -14.84 -31.32 -4.30
N ALA A 143 -15.65 -31.73 -3.33
CA ALA A 143 -16.82 -30.95 -2.93
C ALA A 143 -16.43 -29.62 -2.26
N LYS A 144 -15.32 -29.60 -1.53
CA LYS A 144 -14.72 -28.35 -1.02
C LYS A 144 -14.27 -27.45 -2.16
N ASP A 145 -13.60 -27.99 -3.16
CA ASP A 145 -13.15 -27.24 -4.34
C ASP A 145 -14.33 -26.61 -5.10
N ASP A 146 -15.37 -27.39 -5.34
CA ASP A 146 -16.58 -26.92 -6.03
C ASP A 146 -17.29 -25.82 -5.21
N ALA A 147 -17.38 -25.98 -3.89
CA ALA A 147 -17.98 -24.99 -3.00
C ALA A 147 -17.14 -23.70 -2.91
N VAL A 148 -15.81 -23.79 -2.87
CA VAL A 148 -14.93 -22.61 -2.89
C VAL A 148 -15.09 -21.86 -4.21
N ALA A 149 -15.09 -22.56 -5.34
CA ALA A 149 -15.33 -21.95 -6.65
C ALA A 149 -16.70 -21.26 -6.73
N GLU A 150 -17.72 -21.84 -6.10
CA GLU A 150 -19.05 -21.25 -5.99
C GLU A 150 -19.08 -19.95 -5.19
N VAL A 151 -18.50 -19.93 -3.98
CA VAL A 151 -18.49 -18.70 -3.16
C VAL A 151 -17.64 -17.60 -3.79
N VAL A 152 -16.54 -17.94 -4.48
CA VAL A 152 -15.74 -16.97 -5.26
C VAL A 152 -16.55 -16.40 -6.42
N ARG A 153 -17.29 -17.24 -7.15
CA ARG A 153 -18.20 -16.79 -8.21
C ARG A 153 -19.32 -15.90 -7.67
N TYR A 154 -19.88 -16.24 -6.51
CA TYR A 154 -20.89 -15.41 -5.85
C TYR A 154 -20.33 -14.06 -5.42
N TYR A 155 -19.16 -14.06 -4.78
CA TYR A 155 -18.42 -12.85 -4.40
C TYR A 155 -18.23 -11.91 -5.60
N LYS A 156 -17.88 -12.44 -6.77
CA LYS A 156 -17.68 -11.67 -8.00
C LYS A 156 -18.97 -11.12 -8.63
N THR A 157 -20.16 -11.49 -8.15
CA THR A 157 -21.43 -10.92 -8.64
C THR A 157 -21.62 -9.46 -8.24
N ARG A 158 -20.81 -8.96 -7.31
CA ARG A 158 -20.75 -7.56 -6.86
C ARG A 158 -19.45 -6.89 -7.33
N PRO A 159 -19.25 -6.63 -8.63
CA PRO A 159 -18.04 -5.97 -9.13
C PRO A 159 -17.89 -4.55 -8.58
N ASP A 160 -18.97 -3.96 -8.05
CA ASP A 160 -18.95 -2.71 -7.32
C ASP A 160 -18.27 -2.81 -5.94
N LEU A 161 -18.12 -4.00 -5.36
CA LEU A 161 -17.46 -4.22 -4.06
C LEU A 161 -16.26 -5.17 -4.14
N ALA A 162 -16.26 -6.08 -5.11
CA ALA A 162 -15.25 -7.12 -5.21
C ALA A 162 -13.89 -6.54 -5.60
N PHE A 163 -12.90 -6.70 -4.71
CA PHE A 163 -11.49 -6.63 -5.06
C PHE A 163 -11.19 -7.52 -6.26
N SER A 164 -10.23 -7.06 -7.05
CA SER A 164 -9.76 -7.73 -8.24
C SER A 164 -9.21 -9.13 -7.93
N SER A 165 -9.49 -10.06 -8.84
CA SER A 165 -8.83 -11.37 -8.90
C SER A 165 -7.42 -11.29 -9.51
N GLU A 166 -7.02 -10.14 -10.03
CA GLU A 166 -5.65 -9.91 -10.52
C GLU A 166 -4.76 -9.43 -9.36
N PRO A 167 -3.56 -9.97 -9.18
CA PRO A 167 -2.69 -9.57 -8.09
C PRO A 167 -2.17 -8.16 -8.33
N LYS A 168 -2.24 -7.33 -7.28
CA LYS A 168 -1.70 -5.96 -7.32
C LYS A 168 -0.21 -5.94 -6.98
N THR A 169 0.50 -4.99 -7.57
CA THR A 169 1.93 -4.76 -7.31
C THR A 169 2.13 -4.01 -5.99
N MET A 170 3.32 -4.14 -5.38
CA MET A 170 3.68 -3.31 -4.23
C MET A 170 3.70 -1.81 -4.56
N GLU A 171 3.82 -1.42 -5.82
CA GLU A 171 3.74 -0.02 -6.24
C GLU A 171 2.38 0.63 -5.87
N LEU A 172 1.29 -0.12 -5.94
CA LEU A 172 -0.03 0.40 -5.52
C LEU A 172 -0.09 0.64 -4.02
N MET A 173 0.59 -0.20 -3.23
CA MET A 173 0.58 -0.12 -1.77
C MET A 173 1.61 0.89 -1.24
N GLU A 174 2.82 0.89 -1.79
CA GLU A 174 3.99 1.53 -1.19
C GLU A 174 4.63 2.63 -2.05
N GLY A 175 4.23 2.76 -3.32
CA GLY A 175 4.77 3.75 -4.26
C GLY A 175 3.95 5.04 -4.37
N GLN A 176 2.87 5.18 -3.59
CA GLN A 176 2.04 6.38 -3.63
C GLN A 176 2.65 7.48 -2.75
N TYR A 177 2.38 8.75 -3.06
CA TYR A 177 2.95 9.90 -2.32
C TYR A 177 2.61 9.91 -0.82
N TYR A 178 1.50 9.27 -0.42
CA TYR A 178 1.09 9.12 0.98
C TYR A 178 1.56 7.81 1.63
N SER A 179 2.18 6.90 0.87
CA SER A 179 2.48 5.56 1.33
C SER A 179 3.44 5.53 2.52
N THR A 180 3.35 4.48 3.32
CA THR A 180 4.23 4.14 4.46
C THR A 180 4.13 5.06 5.69
N VAL A 181 3.34 6.13 5.62
CA VAL A 181 3.21 7.09 6.73
C VAL A 181 2.61 6.41 7.98
N PHE A 182 1.63 5.52 7.81
CA PHE A 182 1.01 4.80 8.93
C PHE A 182 2.02 3.88 9.62
N ARG A 183 2.67 2.98 8.88
CA ARG A 183 3.64 2.03 9.45
C ARG A 183 4.84 2.72 10.10
N THR A 184 5.21 3.90 9.61
CA THR A 184 6.30 4.70 10.16
C THR A 184 5.89 5.39 11.46
N ARG A 185 4.69 5.99 11.50
CA ARG A 185 4.19 6.72 12.68
C ARG A 185 3.67 5.80 13.78
N TYR A 186 3.10 4.66 13.42
CA TYR A 186 2.46 3.69 14.33
C TYR A 186 2.97 2.26 14.11
N PRO A 187 4.28 2.01 14.32
CA PRO A 187 4.92 0.74 13.97
C PRO A 187 4.41 -0.48 14.76
N LYS A 188 3.93 -0.30 16.00
CA LYS A 188 3.40 -1.40 16.80
C LYS A 188 1.95 -1.69 16.45
N PHE A 189 1.15 -0.65 16.18
CA PHE A 189 -0.21 -0.85 15.73
C PHE A 189 -0.26 -1.44 14.32
N ASN A 190 0.57 -0.97 13.39
CA ASN A 190 0.73 -1.60 12.08
C ASN A 190 1.20 -3.05 12.19
N GLY A 191 2.19 -3.34 13.05
CA GLY A 191 2.64 -4.72 13.31
C GLY A 191 1.53 -5.62 13.88
N LEU A 192 0.59 -5.07 14.65
CA LEU A 192 -0.60 -5.78 15.13
C LEU A 192 -1.56 -6.12 14.00
N ILE A 193 -1.85 -5.14 13.12
CA ILE A 193 -2.69 -5.35 11.94
C ILE A 193 -2.08 -6.43 11.03
N TRP A 194 -0.78 -6.38 10.77
CA TRP A 194 -0.12 -7.43 10.00
C TRP A 194 -0.12 -8.78 10.71
N ALA A 195 -0.06 -8.83 12.05
CA ALA A 195 -0.23 -10.09 12.77
C ALA A 195 -1.66 -10.65 12.61
N TYR A 196 -2.68 -9.79 12.46
CA TYR A 196 -4.05 -10.22 12.12
C TYR A 196 -4.09 -10.83 10.74
N HIS A 197 -3.57 -10.12 9.74
CA HIS A 197 -3.51 -10.59 8.36
C HIS A 197 -2.80 -11.95 8.29
N TRP A 198 -1.65 -12.09 8.99
CA TRP A 198 -0.92 -13.36 9.07
C TRP A 198 -1.80 -14.48 9.62
N LEU A 199 -2.54 -14.26 10.72
CA LEU A 199 -3.42 -15.29 11.27
C LEU A 199 -4.59 -15.59 10.31
N GLN A 200 -5.20 -14.55 9.73
CA GLN A 200 -6.33 -14.65 8.80
C GLN A 200 -6.03 -15.41 7.52
N VAL A 201 -4.78 -15.50 7.06
CA VAL A 201 -4.41 -16.38 5.94
C VAL A 201 -3.73 -17.66 6.41
N GLY A 202 -3.00 -17.59 7.52
CA GLY A 202 -2.27 -18.72 8.09
C GLY A 202 -3.18 -19.86 8.56
N LEU A 203 -4.41 -19.58 9.00
CA LEU A 203 -5.35 -20.63 9.42
C LEU A 203 -5.86 -21.50 8.26
N TYR A 204 -5.74 -21.07 7.00
CA TYR A 204 -6.06 -21.93 5.85
C TYR A 204 -5.10 -23.10 5.69
N GLU A 205 -3.83 -22.88 5.98
CA GLU A 205 -2.79 -23.89 5.79
C GLU A 205 -3.04 -25.16 6.61
N PRO A 206 -3.24 -25.13 7.95
CA PRO A 206 -3.52 -26.33 8.73
C PRO A 206 -4.84 -27.01 8.34
N LEU A 207 -5.84 -26.28 7.83
CA LEU A 207 -7.10 -26.89 7.34
C LEU A 207 -6.89 -27.74 6.08
N LEU A 208 -5.90 -27.40 5.26
CA LEU A 208 -5.59 -28.12 4.02
C LEU A 208 -4.52 -29.20 4.20
N VAL A 209 -3.47 -28.94 4.99
CA VAL A 209 -2.37 -29.92 5.16
C VAL A 209 -2.69 -31.01 6.18
N GLY A 210 -3.61 -30.76 7.11
CA GLY A 210 -4.05 -31.76 8.09
C GLY A 210 -4.88 -32.86 7.41
N GLY A 211 -4.43 -34.11 7.53
CA GLY A 211 -5.10 -35.29 6.97
C GLY A 211 -6.25 -35.81 7.84
N SER A 212 -6.33 -35.36 9.09
CA SER A 212 -7.38 -35.72 10.06
C SER A 212 -7.86 -34.52 10.86
N LEU A 213 -9.03 -34.65 11.50
CA LEU A 213 -9.58 -33.61 12.39
C LEU A 213 -8.61 -33.23 13.51
N ASP A 214 -7.95 -34.22 14.14
CA ASP A 214 -6.99 -33.99 15.22
C ASP A 214 -5.76 -33.21 14.74
N GLU A 215 -5.24 -33.53 13.55
CA GLU A 215 -4.13 -32.80 12.93
C GLU A 215 -4.52 -31.36 12.60
N ARG A 216 -5.73 -31.13 12.05
CA ARG A 216 -6.24 -29.78 11.78
C ARG A 216 -6.45 -28.98 13.06
N GLN A 217 -7.05 -29.56 14.09
CA GLN A 217 -7.21 -28.91 15.40
C GLN A 217 -5.87 -28.54 16.03
N THR A 218 -4.91 -29.46 15.97
CA THR A 218 -3.54 -29.22 16.47
C THR A 218 -2.87 -28.09 15.69
N GLY A 219 -2.97 -28.12 14.36
CA GLY A 219 -2.44 -27.09 13.48
C GLY A 219 -3.04 -25.72 13.76
N ILE A 220 -4.37 -25.61 13.81
CA ILE A 220 -5.09 -24.37 14.14
C ILE A 220 -4.68 -23.84 15.52
N THR A 221 -4.60 -24.71 16.53
CA THR A 221 -4.16 -24.32 17.88
C THR A 221 -2.74 -23.79 17.87
N ALA A 222 -1.84 -24.44 17.12
CA ALA A 222 -0.46 -23.99 16.98
C ALA A 222 -0.38 -22.63 16.27
N THR A 223 -1.09 -22.43 15.17
CA THR A 223 -1.14 -21.14 14.44
C THR A 223 -1.67 -20.02 15.34
N VAL A 224 -2.73 -20.27 16.12
CA VAL A 224 -3.24 -19.30 17.13
C VAL A 224 -2.19 -19.01 18.20
N ALA A 225 -1.48 -20.04 18.70
CA ALA A 225 -0.41 -19.84 19.68
C ALA A 225 0.74 -18.98 19.10
N ARG A 226 1.09 -19.19 17.84
CA ARG A 226 2.10 -18.38 17.14
C ARG A 226 1.69 -16.92 17.03
N PHE A 227 0.43 -16.64 16.72
CA PHE A 227 -0.11 -15.27 16.76
C PHE A 227 0.08 -14.62 18.15
N TRP A 228 -0.23 -15.33 19.23
CA TRP A 228 -0.01 -14.81 20.59
C TRP A 228 1.47 -14.53 20.88
N GLN A 229 2.39 -15.37 20.40
CA GLN A 229 3.82 -15.16 20.54
C GLN A 229 4.33 -13.92 19.75
N MET A 230 3.68 -13.56 18.64
CA MET A 230 4.02 -12.35 17.87
C MET A 230 3.76 -11.09 18.69
N ILE A 231 2.65 -11.07 19.43
CA ILE A 231 2.19 -9.87 20.14
C ILE A 231 2.71 -9.77 21.59
N GLU A 232 3.26 -10.85 22.14
CA GLU A 232 3.81 -10.87 23.51
C GLU A 232 4.97 -9.88 23.71
N ARG A 233 5.87 -9.76 22.71
CA ARG A 233 7.03 -8.85 22.75
C ARG A 233 6.94 -7.77 21.68
N ALA A 234 5.77 -7.15 21.53
CA ALA A 234 5.56 -6.19 20.46
C ALA A 234 6.47 -4.94 20.55
N PRO A 235 6.97 -4.43 19.42
CA PRO A 235 6.79 -4.93 18.05
C PRO A 235 7.88 -5.94 17.60
N LEU A 236 8.69 -6.50 18.50
CA LEU A 236 9.89 -7.28 18.14
C LEU A 236 9.59 -8.48 17.22
N ASN A 237 8.57 -9.27 17.57
CA ASN A 237 8.23 -10.52 16.90
C ASN A 237 7.13 -10.36 15.83
N MET A 238 6.58 -9.16 15.69
CA MET A 238 5.54 -8.87 14.70
C MET A 238 6.12 -8.81 13.30
N PRO A 239 5.33 -9.11 12.26
CA PRO A 239 5.74 -8.92 10.87
C PRO A 239 6.34 -7.52 10.64
N ARG A 240 7.36 -7.46 9.78
CA ARG A 240 8.05 -6.23 9.34
C ARG A 240 7.62 -5.78 7.95
N ILE A 241 6.94 -6.67 7.22
CA ILE A 241 6.29 -6.41 5.94
C ILE A 241 4.93 -7.11 5.92
N MET A 242 4.06 -6.70 5.01
CA MET A 242 2.73 -7.26 4.85
C MET A 242 2.80 -8.78 4.54
N PRO A 243 2.10 -9.64 5.31
CA PRO A 243 2.09 -11.07 5.05
C PRO A 243 1.34 -11.42 3.76
N MET A 244 2.05 -12.04 2.83
CA MET A 244 1.49 -12.51 1.57
C MET A 244 0.96 -13.94 1.70
N THR A 245 -0.26 -14.20 1.23
CA THR A 245 -0.90 -15.52 1.32
C THR A 245 -0.06 -16.60 0.64
N ALA A 246 0.55 -16.30 -0.51
CA ALA A 246 1.43 -17.23 -1.23
C ALA A 246 2.66 -17.68 -0.42
N ALA A 247 3.13 -16.89 0.53
CA ALA A 247 4.26 -17.23 1.38
C ALA A 247 3.81 -17.89 2.70
N VAL A 248 2.76 -17.36 3.33
CA VAL A 248 2.31 -17.81 4.66
C VAL A 248 1.49 -19.11 4.59
N ALA A 249 0.66 -19.25 3.56
CA ALA A 249 -0.24 -20.38 3.33
C ALA A 249 -0.09 -20.91 1.88
N PRO A 250 1.08 -21.48 1.54
CA PRO A 250 1.41 -21.85 0.17
C PRO A 250 0.48 -22.95 -0.40
N THR A 251 0.02 -23.90 0.42
CA THR A 251 -0.91 -24.94 -0.02
C THR A 251 -2.26 -24.33 -0.39
N PHE A 252 -2.75 -23.40 0.44
CA PHE A 252 -3.97 -22.65 0.13
C PHE A 252 -3.84 -21.82 -1.15
N ALA A 253 -2.76 -21.05 -1.27
CA ALA A 253 -2.51 -20.22 -2.44
C ALA A 253 -2.32 -21.04 -3.72
N ALA A 254 -1.77 -22.25 -3.64
CA ALA A 254 -1.67 -23.15 -4.78
C ALA A 254 -3.03 -23.73 -5.20
N ARG A 255 -3.87 -24.10 -4.23
CA ARG A 255 -5.18 -24.72 -4.48
C ARG A 255 -6.25 -23.70 -4.90
N TYR A 256 -6.24 -22.51 -4.31
CA TYR A 256 -7.24 -21.45 -4.51
C TYR A 256 -6.58 -20.08 -4.80
N PRO A 257 -5.82 -19.95 -5.91
CA PRO A 257 -5.03 -18.75 -6.19
C PRO A 257 -5.88 -17.48 -6.27
N GLU A 258 -7.06 -17.55 -6.87
CA GLU A 258 -7.96 -16.39 -7.00
C GLU A 258 -8.39 -15.83 -5.64
N ALA A 259 -8.74 -16.70 -4.68
CA ALA A 259 -9.10 -16.25 -3.33
C ALA A 259 -7.90 -15.67 -2.58
N ALA A 260 -6.74 -16.33 -2.68
CA ALA A 260 -5.50 -15.85 -2.06
C ALA A 260 -5.08 -14.46 -2.57
N ILE A 261 -5.23 -14.21 -3.87
CA ILE A 261 -4.97 -12.90 -4.48
C ILE A 261 -5.94 -11.84 -3.95
N VAL A 262 -7.23 -12.15 -3.88
CA VAL A 262 -8.25 -11.24 -3.33
C VAL A 262 -7.91 -10.85 -1.89
N PHE A 263 -7.42 -11.80 -1.08
CA PHE A 263 -7.03 -11.54 0.31
C PHE A 263 -5.79 -10.66 0.43
N ASP A 264 -4.76 -10.89 -0.39
CA ASP A 264 -3.59 -10.01 -0.41
C ASP A 264 -3.94 -8.59 -0.89
N ASN A 265 -4.86 -8.47 -1.85
CA ASN A 265 -5.39 -7.18 -2.31
C ASN A 265 -6.18 -6.46 -1.20
N LEU A 266 -7.01 -7.19 -0.43
CA LEU A 266 -7.71 -6.67 0.75
C LEU A 266 -6.71 -6.12 1.79
N HIS A 267 -5.74 -6.95 2.19
CA HIS A 267 -4.75 -6.59 3.20
C HIS A 267 -3.91 -5.37 2.79
N SER A 268 -3.54 -5.29 1.51
CA SER A 268 -2.85 -4.13 0.93
C SER A 268 -3.70 -2.86 1.05
N MET A 269 -5.01 -2.95 0.76
CA MET A 269 -5.88 -1.78 0.82
C MET A 269 -6.12 -1.30 2.25
N HIS A 270 -6.13 -2.19 3.25
CA HIS A 270 -6.21 -1.77 4.65
C HIS A 270 -5.05 -0.83 5.03
N ASP A 271 -3.84 -1.14 4.57
CA ASP A 271 -2.65 -0.30 4.78
C ASP A 271 -2.74 1.02 4.00
N VAL A 272 -3.16 0.97 2.73
CA VAL A 272 -3.33 2.17 1.89
C VAL A 272 -4.35 3.14 2.49
N VAL A 273 -5.49 2.66 2.99
CA VAL A 273 -6.47 3.52 3.68
C VAL A 273 -5.85 4.13 4.94
N SER A 274 -5.11 3.35 5.72
CA SER A 274 -4.43 3.86 6.92
C SER A 274 -3.42 4.96 6.57
N ASP A 275 -2.60 4.74 5.53
CA ASP A 275 -1.65 5.72 5.01
C ASP A 275 -2.35 7.01 4.55
N ILE A 276 -3.44 6.88 3.79
CA ILE A 276 -4.25 8.03 3.36
C ILE A 276 -4.77 8.78 4.57
N LEU A 277 -5.34 8.12 5.58
CA LEU A 277 -5.92 8.79 6.75
C LEU A 277 -4.86 9.53 7.57
N VAL A 278 -3.67 8.93 7.78
CA VAL A 278 -2.58 9.54 8.57
C VAL A 278 -1.86 10.67 7.82
N SER A 279 -1.71 10.55 6.50
CA SER A 279 -0.81 11.42 5.72
C SER A 279 -1.18 12.90 5.79
N THR A 280 -0.25 13.76 6.19
CA THR A 280 -0.45 15.22 6.09
C THR A 280 -0.38 15.73 4.66
N GLU A 281 0.17 14.94 3.73
CA GLU A 281 0.23 15.27 2.31
C GLU A 281 -1.14 15.11 1.62
N VAL A 282 -2.08 14.36 2.23
CA VAL A 282 -3.48 14.31 1.79
C VAL A 282 -4.33 15.22 2.68
N PRO A 283 -4.80 16.38 2.18
CA PRO A 283 -5.68 17.26 2.94
C PRO A 283 -6.95 16.54 3.44
N ARG A 284 -7.50 17.01 4.57
CA ARG A 284 -8.67 16.36 5.22
C ARG A 284 -9.87 16.23 4.28
N ASP A 285 -10.17 17.28 3.52
CA ASP A 285 -11.24 17.33 2.52
C ASP A 285 -10.98 16.46 1.29
N ARG A 286 -9.72 16.02 1.08
CA ARG A 286 -9.31 15.14 -0.01
C ARG A 286 -9.26 13.66 0.36
N LYS A 287 -9.25 13.30 1.65
CA LYS A 287 -9.16 11.90 2.13
C LYS A 287 -10.14 10.97 1.42
N ARG A 288 -11.41 11.38 1.33
CA ARG A 288 -12.45 10.60 0.67
C ARG A 288 -12.10 10.31 -0.80
N ALA A 289 -11.67 11.34 -1.53
CA ALA A 289 -11.36 11.21 -2.94
C ALA A 289 -10.20 10.22 -3.16
N GLU A 290 -9.14 10.33 -2.35
CA GLU A 290 -7.99 9.42 -2.44
C GLU A 290 -8.36 7.97 -2.06
N ILE A 291 -9.21 7.78 -1.03
CA ILE A 291 -9.73 6.45 -0.66
C ILE A 291 -10.51 5.85 -1.83
N LEU A 292 -11.37 6.63 -2.51
CA LEU A 292 -12.13 6.13 -3.65
C LEU A 292 -11.24 5.82 -4.87
N ILE A 293 -10.17 6.58 -5.11
CA ILE A 293 -9.20 6.29 -6.15
C ILE A 293 -8.48 4.96 -5.85
N ALA A 294 -8.06 4.75 -4.60
CA ALA A 294 -7.48 3.48 -4.18
C ALA A 294 -8.49 2.32 -4.35
N ALA A 295 -9.72 2.50 -3.88
CA ALA A 295 -10.80 1.53 -4.00
C ALA A 295 -11.09 1.14 -5.46
N GLU A 296 -11.08 2.09 -6.39
CA GLU A 296 -11.20 1.81 -7.82
C GLU A 296 -10.04 0.97 -8.32
N ARG A 297 -8.80 1.35 -8.01
CA ARG A 297 -7.59 0.62 -8.42
C ARG A 297 -7.52 -0.80 -7.88
N PHE A 298 -8.00 -1.04 -6.66
CA PHE A 298 -8.06 -2.38 -6.06
C PHE A 298 -9.18 -3.26 -6.63
N ARG A 299 -10.24 -2.68 -7.21
CA ARG A 299 -11.30 -3.42 -7.91
C ARG A 299 -10.99 -3.67 -9.38
N ASP A 300 -10.28 -2.75 -10.03
CA ASP A 300 -10.01 -2.86 -11.46
C ASP A 300 -9.06 -4.04 -11.79
N ARG A 301 -8.99 -4.37 -13.07
CA ARG A 301 -8.17 -5.50 -13.58
C ARG A 301 -7.00 -5.05 -14.44
N THR A 302 -6.67 -3.76 -14.40
CA THR A 302 -5.77 -3.14 -15.39
C THR A 302 -4.67 -2.32 -14.75
N SER A 303 -4.97 -1.64 -13.66
CA SER A 303 -4.02 -0.76 -12.99
C SER A 303 -3.21 -1.55 -11.98
N PHE A 304 -1.90 -1.33 -11.98
CA PHE A 304 -0.96 -1.92 -11.01
C PHE A 304 -1.09 -3.44 -10.88
N VAL A 305 -1.41 -4.14 -11.97
CA VAL A 305 -1.53 -5.60 -11.97
C VAL A 305 -0.18 -6.25 -12.28
N THR A 306 0.07 -7.40 -11.64
CA THR A 306 1.16 -8.31 -12.00
C THR A 306 0.60 -9.66 -12.44
N THR A 307 1.46 -10.55 -12.91
CA THR A 307 1.06 -11.94 -13.20
C THR A 307 1.00 -12.76 -11.91
N GLU A 308 0.26 -13.86 -11.90
CA GLU A 308 0.27 -14.79 -10.75
C GLU A 308 1.69 -15.28 -10.43
N ALA A 309 2.48 -15.60 -11.46
CA ALA A 309 3.88 -15.98 -11.28
C ALA A 309 4.70 -14.87 -10.61
N GLY A 310 4.55 -13.62 -11.06
CA GLY A 310 5.20 -12.46 -10.46
C GLY A 310 4.74 -12.20 -9.02
N TRP A 311 3.47 -12.43 -8.70
CA TRP A 311 2.95 -12.34 -7.33
C TRP A 311 3.57 -13.38 -6.40
N ARG A 312 3.68 -14.63 -6.85
CA ARG A 312 4.35 -15.70 -6.07
C ARG A 312 5.84 -15.41 -5.88
N GLU A 313 6.51 -14.94 -6.93
CA GLU A 313 7.92 -14.54 -6.87
C GLU A 313 8.12 -13.39 -5.87
N MET A 314 7.29 -12.34 -5.97
CA MET A 314 7.29 -11.20 -5.05
C MET A 314 7.09 -11.66 -3.60
N ALA A 315 6.09 -12.50 -3.32
CA ALA A 315 5.87 -13.07 -1.99
C ALA A 315 7.09 -13.83 -1.46
N GLY A 316 7.80 -14.56 -2.33
CA GLY A 316 9.05 -15.24 -1.99
C GLY A 316 10.19 -14.26 -1.67
N MET A 317 10.40 -13.25 -2.53
CA MET A 317 11.47 -12.25 -2.37
C MET A 317 11.30 -11.38 -1.12
N MET A 318 10.05 -11.08 -0.77
CA MET A 318 9.70 -10.38 0.46
C MET A 318 10.19 -11.13 1.72
N GLY A 319 10.30 -12.46 1.65
CA GLY A 319 10.92 -13.28 2.68
C GLY A 319 9.96 -13.62 3.82
N LEU A 320 9.63 -14.91 3.93
CA LEU A 320 8.71 -15.45 4.94
C LEU A 320 9.07 -15.06 6.39
N ASN A 321 10.36 -14.90 6.69
CA ASN A 321 10.84 -14.49 8.01
C ASN A 321 10.38 -13.08 8.38
N ASN A 322 10.23 -12.19 7.39
CA ASN A 322 9.75 -10.82 7.59
C ASN A 322 8.23 -10.77 7.77
N MET A 323 7.52 -11.81 7.33
CA MET A 323 6.06 -11.90 7.37
C MET A 323 5.53 -12.61 8.62
N GLY A 324 6.39 -13.04 9.55
CA GLY A 324 5.99 -13.77 10.77
C GLY A 324 6.30 -15.28 10.75
N GLY A 325 6.82 -15.81 9.64
CA GLY A 325 7.16 -17.22 9.47
C GLY A 325 6.03 -18.07 8.87
N PRO A 326 6.27 -19.38 8.66
CA PRO A 326 5.26 -20.29 8.12
C PRO A 326 4.10 -20.52 9.10
N ALA A 327 2.90 -20.75 8.58
CA ALA A 327 1.72 -21.02 9.41
C ALA A 327 1.67 -22.43 10.01
N VAL A 328 2.42 -23.38 9.43
CA VAL A 328 2.57 -24.77 9.88
C VAL A 328 4.05 -25.17 9.90
N GLY A 329 4.40 -26.20 10.67
CA GLY A 329 5.77 -26.72 10.72
C GLY A 329 6.82 -25.73 11.23
N PHE A 330 6.41 -24.67 11.94
CA PHE A 330 7.31 -23.66 12.48
C PHE A 330 8.05 -24.14 13.74
N LEU A 331 9.24 -23.60 13.96
CA LEU A 331 10.01 -23.79 15.18
C LEU A 331 9.48 -22.91 16.32
N PRO A 332 9.75 -23.26 17.59
CA PRO A 332 9.37 -22.41 18.73
C PRO A 332 9.95 -20.99 18.65
N GLU A 333 11.17 -20.84 18.13
CA GLU A 333 11.83 -19.53 17.98
C GLU A 333 11.31 -18.77 16.74
N PHE A 334 11.35 -17.44 16.81
CA PHE A 334 11.07 -16.63 15.63
C PHE A 334 12.27 -16.65 14.68
N PRO A 335 12.03 -16.78 13.36
CA PRO A 335 13.11 -16.59 12.42
C PRO A 335 13.60 -15.14 12.47
N THR A 336 14.91 -14.94 12.26
CA THR A 336 15.51 -13.61 12.17
C THR A 336 14.98 -12.88 10.93
N PRO A 337 14.35 -11.72 11.07
CA PRO A 337 13.96 -10.89 9.92
C PRO A 337 15.19 -10.43 9.14
N THR A 338 15.06 -10.33 7.82
CA THR A 338 16.12 -9.91 6.90
C THR A 338 16.05 -8.42 6.54
N VAL A 339 14.96 -7.73 6.91
CA VAL A 339 14.79 -6.30 6.67
C VAL A 339 14.50 -5.54 7.96
N GLU A 340 14.78 -4.24 7.95
CA GLU A 340 14.40 -3.36 9.05
C GLU A 340 12.88 -3.07 9.08
N ARG A 341 12.36 -2.75 10.26
CA ARG A 341 10.96 -2.34 10.39
C ARG A 341 10.74 -1.03 9.64
N GLY A 342 9.71 -0.99 8.79
CA GLY A 342 9.45 0.15 7.92
C GLY A 342 10.16 0.08 6.56
N ALA A 343 10.78 -1.06 6.22
CA ALA A 343 11.29 -1.29 4.87
C ALA A 343 10.19 -1.09 3.81
N VAL A 344 10.63 -0.59 2.65
CA VAL A 344 9.81 -0.32 1.45
C VAL A 344 10.29 -1.24 0.34
N LEU A 345 9.36 -1.84 -0.36
CA LEU A 345 9.54 -2.85 -1.39
C LEU A 345 9.10 -2.36 -2.78
N ALA A 346 8.35 -1.25 -2.85
CA ALA A 346 8.10 -0.56 -4.12
C ALA A 346 9.42 -0.12 -4.78
N GLY A 347 9.47 -0.20 -6.12
CA GLY A 347 10.64 0.17 -6.91
C GLY A 347 11.86 -0.77 -6.79
N MET A 348 11.77 -1.90 -6.07
CA MET A 348 12.86 -2.89 -6.06
C MET A 348 12.92 -3.65 -7.40
N ASP A 349 13.94 -3.37 -8.21
CA ASP A 349 14.23 -4.13 -9.42
C ASP A 349 14.57 -5.60 -9.09
N HIS A 350 14.03 -6.52 -9.89
CA HIS A 350 14.27 -7.97 -9.80
C HIS A 350 15.78 -8.35 -9.78
N GLY A 351 16.67 -7.48 -10.27
CA GLY A 351 18.11 -7.71 -10.33
C GLY A 351 18.88 -7.42 -9.03
N GLY A 352 18.31 -6.67 -8.08
CA GLY A 352 19.04 -6.17 -6.90
C GLY A 352 19.24 -7.17 -5.76
N MET A 353 18.53 -8.30 -5.79
CA MET A 353 18.38 -9.18 -4.61
C MET A 353 19.04 -10.56 -4.75
N ALA A 354 19.86 -10.78 -5.79
CA ALA A 354 20.66 -12.01 -5.94
C ALA A 354 21.65 -12.25 -4.76
N GLY A 355 21.86 -11.25 -3.88
CA GLY A 355 22.65 -11.38 -2.66
C GLY A 355 21.88 -11.78 -1.40
N MET A 356 20.54 -11.82 -1.44
CA MET A 356 19.71 -12.26 -0.32
C MET A 356 19.38 -13.74 -0.48
N SER A 357 20.35 -14.60 -0.16
CA SER A 357 20.18 -16.05 -0.18
C SER A 357 19.02 -16.46 0.72
N GLY A 358 17.92 -16.89 0.13
CA GLY A 358 16.81 -17.54 0.82
C GLY A 358 17.31 -18.82 1.50
N GLY A 359 17.13 -18.90 2.82
CA GLY A 359 17.26 -20.14 3.56
C GLY A 359 16.12 -21.08 3.17
N GLY A 360 16.33 -21.82 2.08
CA GLY A 360 15.46 -22.90 1.64
C GLY A 360 15.51 -24.07 2.63
N ALA A 361 14.34 -24.68 2.82
CA ALA A 361 14.16 -25.86 3.65
C ALA A 361 15.05 -27.03 3.18
N GLY A 362 15.81 -27.59 4.12
CA GLY A 362 16.49 -28.88 3.97
C GLY A 362 17.95 -28.88 4.41
N ASP A 363 18.21 -28.99 5.72
CA ASP A 363 19.28 -29.89 6.19
C ASP A 363 19.24 -30.08 7.72
N MET A 364 19.36 -31.33 8.15
CA MET A 364 19.48 -31.82 9.53
C MET A 364 20.51 -32.97 9.51
N PRO A 365 21.19 -33.30 10.62
CA PRO A 365 22.57 -32.88 10.85
C PRO A 365 23.58 -34.03 10.86
N GLY A 366 24.87 -33.72 10.68
CA GLY A 366 25.93 -34.68 11.01
C GLY A 366 27.37 -34.21 10.75
N MET A 367 28.03 -33.69 11.79
CA MET A 367 29.42 -34.01 12.22
C MET A 367 30.04 -32.88 13.04
N ALA A 368 30.72 -33.27 14.13
CA ALA A 368 31.47 -32.42 15.05
C ALA A 368 32.78 -31.87 14.44
N PRO A 369 33.42 -30.83 15.02
CA PRO A 369 34.40 -29.98 14.36
C PRO A 369 35.85 -30.42 14.61
N PRO A 370 36.83 -29.80 13.92
CA PRO A 370 38.13 -29.56 14.51
C PRO A 370 38.39 -28.06 14.73
N ALA A 371 39.15 -27.81 15.78
CA ALA A 371 39.50 -26.53 16.35
C ALA A 371 40.62 -25.80 15.61
N GLY A 372 40.60 -24.46 15.77
CA GLY A 372 41.76 -23.57 15.77
C GLY A 372 42.09 -22.93 14.42
N VAL A 373 42.02 -21.59 14.33
CA VAL A 373 43.16 -20.67 14.13
C VAL A 373 42.71 -19.24 14.52
N ASP A 374 43.60 -18.53 15.20
CA ASP A 374 43.51 -17.14 15.64
C ASP A 374 43.57 -16.07 14.53
N ALA A 375 42.97 -14.91 14.86
CA ALA A 375 43.47 -13.54 14.66
C ALA A 375 43.43 -12.79 13.29
N HIS A 376 42.83 -11.59 13.41
CA HIS A 376 43.11 -10.29 12.76
C HIS A 376 42.91 -10.10 11.23
N ALA A 377 42.02 -9.15 10.90
CA ALA A 377 42.34 -7.84 10.26
C ALA A 377 41.31 -7.41 9.19
N GLY A 378 40.84 -6.15 9.29
CA GLY A 378 40.45 -5.29 8.17
C GLY A 378 39.18 -5.67 7.38
N MET A 379 38.04 -5.07 7.75
CA MET A 379 36.92 -4.92 6.81
C MET A 379 37.17 -3.67 5.94
N PRO A 380 37.16 -3.76 4.61
CA PRO A 380 37.16 -2.59 3.74
C PRO A 380 35.76 -1.94 3.72
N GLU A 381 35.75 -0.61 3.71
CA GLU A 381 34.59 0.23 3.36
C GLU A 381 34.02 -0.26 2.01
N MET A 382 32.74 -0.68 2.00
CA MET A 382 32.02 -0.94 0.76
C MET A 382 31.40 0.36 0.28
N ASP A 383 31.95 0.92 -0.80
CA ASP A 383 31.33 1.98 -1.58
C ASP A 383 30.00 1.49 -2.14
N MET A 384 28.93 2.22 -1.82
CA MET A 384 27.61 2.03 -2.43
C MET A 384 27.68 2.49 -3.89
N PRO A 385 27.15 1.71 -4.86
CA PRO A 385 27.11 2.15 -6.25
C PRO A 385 26.21 3.38 -6.38
N VAL A 386 26.80 4.49 -6.83
CA VAL A 386 26.07 5.68 -7.29
C VAL A 386 25.25 5.27 -8.51
N GLN A 387 23.93 5.44 -8.46
CA GLN A 387 23.09 5.19 -9.62
C GLN A 387 23.46 6.14 -10.77
N PRO A 388 23.52 5.66 -12.02
CA PRO A 388 23.85 6.51 -13.16
C PRO A 388 22.75 7.55 -13.36
N ALA A 389 23.14 8.81 -13.55
CA ALA A 389 22.22 9.86 -13.99
C ALA A 389 21.62 9.49 -15.35
N MET A 390 20.35 9.87 -15.60
CA MET A 390 19.72 9.76 -16.91
C MET A 390 20.64 10.35 -17.99
N SER A 391 20.80 9.63 -19.10
CA SER A 391 21.55 10.11 -20.24
C SER A 391 20.81 11.27 -20.93
N MET A 392 21.57 12.14 -21.61
CA MET A 392 20.99 13.24 -22.41
C MET A 392 20.06 12.71 -23.51
N GLU A 393 20.32 11.52 -24.05
CA GLU A 393 19.49 10.87 -25.07
C GLU A 393 18.11 10.48 -24.52
N GLU A 394 18.06 9.91 -23.32
CA GLU A 394 16.81 9.60 -22.63
C GLU A 394 16.02 10.87 -22.30
N MET A 395 16.71 11.93 -21.87
CA MET A 395 16.09 13.22 -21.56
C MET A 395 15.46 13.87 -22.81
N MET A 396 16.13 13.77 -23.97
CA MET A 396 15.61 14.26 -25.25
C MET A 396 14.43 13.43 -25.76
N ALA A 397 14.45 12.10 -25.58
CA ALA A 397 13.33 11.25 -25.93
C ALA A 397 12.07 11.56 -25.09
N VAL A 398 12.25 11.87 -23.81
CA VAL A 398 11.17 12.34 -22.92
C VAL A 398 10.63 13.68 -23.41
N TYR A 399 11.51 14.63 -23.71
CA TYR A 399 11.13 15.93 -24.24
C TYR A 399 10.32 15.82 -25.54
N GLU A 400 10.77 15.03 -26.52
CA GLU A 400 10.07 14.85 -27.79
C GLU A 400 8.66 14.28 -27.62
N ARG A 401 8.48 13.32 -26.70
CA ARG A 401 7.18 12.73 -26.37
C ARG A 401 6.25 13.71 -25.67
N MET A 402 6.77 14.46 -24.70
CA MET A 402 6.03 15.53 -24.03
C MET A 402 5.56 16.58 -25.05
N MET A 403 6.41 16.92 -26.00
CA MET A 403 6.09 17.87 -27.08
C MET A 403 5.17 17.27 -28.15
N ALA A 404 4.97 15.96 -28.23
CA ALA A 404 3.98 15.34 -29.11
C ALA A 404 2.55 15.49 -28.55
N ASP A 405 2.40 15.57 -27.23
CA ASP A 405 1.08 15.68 -26.58
C ASP A 405 0.45 17.07 -26.79
N PRO A 406 -0.81 17.15 -27.27
CA PRO A 406 -1.46 18.43 -27.57
C PRO A 406 -1.77 19.27 -26.33
N VAL A 407 -2.06 18.66 -25.17
CA VAL A 407 -2.36 19.38 -23.91
C VAL A 407 -1.09 19.98 -23.34
N ILE A 408 0.00 19.21 -23.34
CA ILE A 408 1.32 19.69 -22.90
C ILE A 408 1.80 20.82 -23.84
N ARG A 409 1.63 20.66 -25.16
CA ARG A 409 1.93 21.73 -26.12
C ARG A 409 1.08 22.98 -25.91
N GLU A 410 -0.21 22.82 -25.66
CA GLU A 410 -1.11 23.95 -25.42
C GLU A 410 -0.74 24.68 -24.13
N ARG A 411 -0.38 23.94 -23.06
CA ARG A 411 0.12 24.53 -21.82
C ARG A 411 1.37 25.37 -22.06
N ILE A 412 2.36 24.79 -22.73
CA ILE A 412 3.60 25.49 -23.10
C ILE A 412 3.28 26.71 -23.95
N ALA A 413 2.42 26.57 -24.97
CA ALA A 413 2.08 27.63 -25.91
C ALA A 413 1.30 28.79 -25.27
N THR A 414 0.55 28.54 -24.21
CA THR A 414 -0.24 29.56 -23.49
C THR A 414 0.56 30.21 -22.37
N ASP A 415 1.48 29.48 -21.73
CA ASP A 415 2.34 29.98 -20.67
C ASP A 415 3.53 30.78 -21.24
N THR A 416 3.61 32.07 -20.93
CA THR A 416 4.67 32.95 -21.42
C THR A 416 6.04 32.65 -20.81
N VAL A 417 6.07 32.09 -19.60
CA VAL A 417 7.30 31.71 -18.89
C VAL A 417 7.84 30.42 -19.52
N LEU A 418 7.02 29.38 -19.67
CA LEU A 418 7.44 28.12 -20.32
C LEU A 418 7.91 28.35 -21.76
N ARG A 419 7.23 29.21 -22.53
CA ARG A 419 7.71 29.65 -23.86
C ARG A 419 9.05 30.37 -23.81
N GLY A 420 9.26 31.21 -22.82
CA GLY A 420 10.53 31.90 -22.60
C GLY A 420 11.66 30.92 -22.34
N MET A 421 11.42 29.96 -21.46
CA MET A 421 12.38 28.91 -21.10
C MET A 421 12.72 27.99 -22.28
N MET A 422 11.72 27.60 -23.08
CA MET A 422 11.96 26.82 -24.31
C MET A 422 12.85 27.53 -25.33
N ARG A 423 12.76 28.87 -25.43
CA ARG A 423 13.63 29.63 -26.34
C ARG A 423 15.07 29.73 -25.85
N MET A 424 15.31 29.48 -24.57
CA MET A 424 16.63 29.54 -23.94
C MET A 424 17.33 28.17 -23.88
N MET A 425 16.64 27.07 -24.21
CA MET A 425 17.26 25.75 -24.28
C MET A 425 18.20 25.63 -25.51
N PRO A 426 19.48 25.27 -25.31
CA PRO A 426 20.42 25.09 -26.42
C PRO A 426 19.98 23.90 -27.28
N GLY A 427 19.62 24.16 -28.54
CA GLY A 427 19.18 23.13 -29.51
C GLY A 427 17.84 23.38 -30.20
N ALA A 428 17.04 24.37 -29.75
CA ALA A 428 15.74 24.67 -30.39
C ALA A 428 15.84 25.46 -31.72
N GLY A 429 17.06 25.81 -32.16
CA GLY A 429 17.32 26.47 -33.43
C GLY A 429 18.34 25.67 -34.26
N ASN A 430 17.90 25.19 -35.42
CA ASN A 430 18.75 24.56 -36.45
C ASN A 430 19.95 25.48 -36.79
N SER A 431 21.13 25.20 -36.23
CA SER A 431 22.39 25.77 -36.68
C SER A 431 23.45 24.68 -36.75
N PRO A 432 23.85 24.21 -37.95
CA PRO A 432 24.69 23.02 -38.12
C PRO A 432 26.19 23.27 -37.95
N ASN A 433 26.60 24.31 -37.22
CA ASN A 433 28.03 24.64 -37.03
C ASN A 433 28.30 25.17 -35.61
N ALA A 434 28.54 24.26 -34.66
CA ALA A 434 29.28 24.57 -33.43
C ALA A 434 30.07 23.33 -33.02
N GLY A 435 31.36 23.34 -33.35
CA GLY A 435 32.33 22.30 -32.98
C GLY A 435 32.83 22.45 -31.54
N HIS A 436 33.54 21.41 -31.10
CA HIS A 436 34.01 21.12 -29.74
C HIS A 436 34.71 22.28 -29.01
N ASP A 437 34.68 22.17 -27.68
CA ASP A 437 35.21 23.06 -26.63
C ASP A 437 34.28 24.19 -26.17
N MET A 438 33.37 23.85 -25.26
CA MET A 438 32.62 24.82 -24.44
C MET A 438 32.91 24.55 -22.95
N PRO A 439 33.05 25.61 -22.12
CA PRO A 439 33.35 25.47 -20.69
C PRO A 439 32.16 24.92 -19.89
N MET A 440 32.43 24.04 -18.92
CA MET A 440 31.49 23.35 -18.02
C MET A 440 30.41 24.24 -17.37
N ALA A 441 30.63 25.54 -17.23
CA ALA A 441 29.68 26.48 -16.61
C ALA A 441 28.38 26.68 -17.40
N HIS A 442 28.35 26.36 -18.71
CA HIS A 442 27.12 26.45 -19.51
C HIS A 442 26.21 25.22 -19.39
N GLU A 443 26.74 24.06 -19.05
CA GLU A 443 25.95 22.82 -18.87
C GLU A 443 25.08 22.90 -17.61
N ASP A 444 25.61 23.45 -16.52
CA ASP A 444 24.85 23.65 -15.27
C ASP A 444 23.66 24.61 -15.44
N ALA A 445 23.82 25.65 -16.28
CA ALA A 445 22.75 26.60 -16.57
C ALA A 445 21.64 26.00 -17.45
N ALA A 446 22.02 25.16 -18.42
CA ALA A 446 21.07 24.45 -19.28
C ALA A 446 20.31 23.37 -18.51
N ALA A 447 21.00 22.59 -17.67
CA ALA A 447 20.39 21.60 -16.78
C ALA A 447 19.40 22.27 -15.80
N ARG A 448 19.80 23.40 -15.21
CA ARG A 448 18.91 24.20 -14.34
C ARG A 448 17.65 24.68 -15.07
N ALA A 449 17.80 25.22 -16.27
CA ALA A 449 16.67 25.71 -17.07
C ALA A 449 15.71 24.57 -17.47
N ALA A 450 16.23 23.38 -17.78
CA ALA A 450 15.44 22.19 -18.05
C ALA A 450 14.65 21.72 -16.82
N MET A 451 15.28 21.74 -15.64
CA MET A 451 14.64 21.35 -14.37
C MET A 451 13.54 22.33 -13.93
N GLU A 452 13.79 23.63 -14.05
CA GLU A 452 12.79 24.67 -13.79
C GLU A 452 11.61 24.54 -14.78
N PHE A 453 11.90 24.21 -16.05
CA PHE A 453 10.87 23.99 -17.08
C PHE A 453 9.97 22.79 -16.76
N VAL A 454 10.58 21.66 -16.39
CA VAL A 454 9.85 20.44 -16.00
C VAL A 454 8.97 20.73 -14.77
N THR A 455 9.50 21.36 -13.73
CA THR A 455 8.72 21.68 -12.51
C THR A 455 7.53 22.57 -12.80
N LEU A 456 7.73 23.62 -13.59
CA LEU A 456 6.67 24.56 -13.94
C LEU A 456 5.60 23.90 -14.83
N LEU A 457 6.02 23.04 -15.75
CA LEU A 457 5.10 22.29 -16.61
C LEU A 457 4.22 21.30 -15.83
N LEU A 458 4.79 20.68 -14.79
CA LEU A 458 4.14 19.68 -13.94
C LEU A 458 3.33 20.27 -12.78
N SER A 459 3.43 21.58 -12.57
CA SER A 459 2.58 22.30 -11.60
C SER A 459 1.15 22.50 -12.11
N ASP A 460 0.88 22.19 -13.40
CA ASP A 460 -0.45 22.24 -13.99
C ASP A 460 -1.20 20.90 -13.80
N PRO A 461 -2.34 20.88 -13.09
CA PRO A 461 -3.12 19.66 -12.87
C PRO A 461 -3.56 18.96 -14.17
N ALA A 462 -3.79 19.71 -15.26
CA ALA A 462 -4.19 19.12 -16.54
C ALA A 462 -3.04 18.36 -17.22
N VAL A 463 -1.79 18.76 -16.95
CA VAL A 463 -0.58 18.04 -17.41
C VAL A 463 -0.35 16.81 -16.52
N GLU A 464 -0.56 16.93 -15.21
CA GLU A 464 -0.46 15.82 -14.27
C GLU A 464 -1.47 14.69 -14.58
N ASP A 465 -2.73 15.04 -14.82
CA ASP A 465 -3.77 14.08 -15.23
C ASP A 465 -3.41 13.35 -16.53
N ARG A 466 -2.74 14.06 -17.45
CA ARG A 466 -2.31 13.48 -18.73
C ARG A 466 -1.13 12.51 -18.55
N ILE A 467 -0.17 12.84 -17.71
CA ILE A 467 0.96 11.96 -17.35
C ILE A 467 0.45 10.70 -16.65
N ARG A 468 -0.57 10.81 -15.80
CA ARG A 468 -1.23 9.66 -15.15
C ARG A 468 -1.97 8.75 -16.14
N ALA A 469 -2.46 9.30 -17.26
CA ALA A 469 -3.21 8.57 -18.28
C ALA A 469 -2.35 7.88 -19.35
N ASP A 470 -1.06 8.23 -19.47
CA ASP A 470 -0.12 7.62 -20.39
C ASP A 470 0.82 6.65 -19.64
N PRO A 471 0.77 5.33 -19.88
CA PRO A 471 1.55 4.36 -19.12
C PRO A 471 3.08 4.54 -19.20
N GLU A 472 3.60 5.07 -20.31
CA GLU A 472 5.05 5.26 -20.46
C GLU A 472 5.51 6.55 -19.77
N LEU A 473 4.73 7.64 -19.89
CA LEU A 473 4.99 8.86 -19.12
C LEU A 473 4.78 8.61 -17.62
N HIS A 474 3.78 7.82 -17.23
CA HIS A 474 3.54 7.46 -15.84
C HIS A 474 4.67 6.64 -15.24
N ARG A 475 5.26 5.71 -16.01
CA ARG A 475 6.42 4.92 -15.58
C ARG A 475 7.66 5.78 -15.35
N LEU A 476 7.95 6.70 -16.28
CA LEU A 476 9.04 7.67 -16.14
C LEU A 476 8.79 8.64 -14.97
N TRP A 477 7.52 9.00 -14.75
CA TRP A 477 7.10 9.86 -13.65
C TRP A 477 7.23 9.19 -12.29
N SER A 478 6.87 7.92 -12.20
CA SER A 478 6.87 7.16 -10.94
C SER A 478 8.27 6.68 -10.56
N ASP A 479 9.30 7.01 -11.34
CA ASP A 479 10.68 6.79 -10.98
C ASP A 479 11.00 7.49 -9.65
N HIS A 480 11.60 6.73 -8.72
CA HIS A 480 11.87 7.21 -7.36
C HIS A 480 12.83 8.41 -7.33
N ALA A 481 13.81 8.47 -8.24
CA ALA A 481 14.73 9.61 -8.31
C ALA A 481 13.99 10.87 -8.80
N VAL A 482 13.08 10.72 -9.75
CA VAL A 482 12.20 11.80 -10.23
C VAL A 482 11.28 12.30 -9.11
N GLN A 483 10.58 11.41 -8.40
CA GLN A 483 9.69 11.78 -7.29
C GLN A 483 10.44 12.45 -6.13
N SER A 484 11.61 11.92 -5.75
CA SER A 484 12.43 12.51 -4.69
C SER A 484 12.99 13.90 -5.09
N CYS A 485 13.34 14.07 -6.36
CA CYS A 485 13.76 15.37 -6.88
C CYS A 485 12.62 16.38 -6.82
N LEU A 486 11.43 16.03 -7.33
CA LEU A 486 10.24 16.88 -7.29
C LEU A 486 9.84 17.26 -5.87
N LYS A 487 9.88 16.32 -4.93
CA LYS A 487 9.63 16.58 -3.50
C LYS A 487 10.58 17.65 -2.96
N THR A 488 11.87 17.53 -3.27
CA THR A 488 12.87 18.51 -2.83
C THR A 488 12.67 19.87 -3.48
N MET A 489 12.33 19.89 -4.77
CA MET A 489 12.09 21.13 -5.51
C MET A 489 10.85 21.87 -5.01
N ARG A 490 9.74 21.17 -4.77
CA ARG A 490 8.52 21.73 -4.17
C ARG A 490 8.80 22.30 -2.77
N ALA A 491 9.63 21.63 -1.98
CA ALA A 491 10.03 22.12 -0.66
C ALA A 491 10.89 23.40 -0.74
N LEU A 492 11.82 23.49 -1.70
CA LEU A 492 12.62 24.70 -1.92
C LEU A 492 11.78 25.87 -2.43
N GLU A 493 10.86 25.62 -3.36
CA GLU A 493 9.93 26.61 -3.89
C GLU A 493 9.01 27.15 -2.78
N ALA A 494 8.40 26.27 -1.98
CA ALA A 494 7.60 26.65 -0.82
C ALA A 494 8.38 27.47 0.23
N ALA A 495 9.68 27.25 0.32
CA ALA A 495 10.59 28.00 1.19
C ALA A 495 11.14 29.30 0.54
N GLY A 496 10.75 29.64 -0.70
CA GLY A 496 11.27 30.79 -1.43
C GLY A 496 12.77 30.68 -1.77
N ARG A 497 13.31 29.47 -1.79
CA ARG A 497 14.72 29.19 -2.05
C ARG A 497 14.94 28.91 -3.54
N PRO A 498 16.08 29.35 -4.11
CA PRO A 498 16.40 29.05 -5.50
C PRO A 498 16.59 27.54 -5.73
N LEU A 499 16.10 27.05 -6.87
CA LEU A 499 16.26 25.65 -7.26
C LEU A 499 17.72 25.34 -7.63
N PRO A 500 18.26 24.17 -7.23
CA PRO A 500 19.61 23.75 -7.58
C PRO A 500 19.71 23.37 -9.08
N PRO A 501 20.91 23.43 -9.68
CA PRO A 501 21.11 23.08 -11.09
C PRO A 501 20.95 21.59 -11.40
N THR A 502 21.02 20.73 -10.38
CA THR A 502 20.80 19.28 -10.47
C THR A 502 19.90 18.81 -9.33
N CYS A 503 19.23 17.68 -9.54
CA CYS A 503 18.47 17.03 -8.47
C CYS A 503 19.41 16.73 -7.29
N PRO A 504 19.13 17.25 -6.08
CA PRO A 504 19.97 16.98 -4.93
C PRO A 504 19.90 15.50 -4.59
N ALA A 505 21.07 14.87 -4.43
CA ALA A 505 21.15 13.48 -4.02
C ALA A 505 20.41 13.28 -2.69
N VAL A 506 19.58 12.25 -2.63
CA VAL A 506 18.83 11.87 -1.43
C VAL A 506 19.83 11.59 -0.31
N GLY A 507 19.87 12.46 0.70
CA GLY A 507 20.76 12.33 1.87
C GLY A 507 21.78 13.44 2.08
N ALA A 508 21.92 14.41 1.17
CA ALA A 508 22.75 15.59 1.42
C ALA A 508 21.98 16.60 2.30
N ALA A 509 22.04 16.44 3.62
CA ALA A 509 21.61 17.50 4.53
C ALA A 509 22.38 18.79 4.23
N PRO A 510 21.74 19.97 4.26
CA PRO A 510 22.45 21.23 4.05
C PRO A 510 23.52 21.36 5.13
N ARG A 511 24.79 21.38 4.72
CA ARG A 511 25.87 21.82 5.61
C ARG A 511 25.62 23.29 5.89
N ASP A 512 25.13 23.60 7.08
CA ASP A 512 25.08 24.97 7.58
C ASP A 512 26.51 25.52 7.61
N GLY A 513 26.81 26.36 6.62
CA GLY A 513 28.06 27.11 6.54
C GLY A 513 28.07 28.23 7.57
N ARG A 514 29.13 28.26 8.37
CA ARG A 514 29.58 29.48 9.06
C ARG A 514 30.34 30.38 8.09
#